data_AF-N1UIF1-F1
#
_entry.id   AF-N1UIF1-F1
#
_cell.length_a   1.000
_cell.length_b   1.000
_cell.length_c   1.000
_cell.angle_alpha   90.00
_cell.angle_beta   90.00
_cell.angle_gamma   90.00
#
_symmetry.space_group_name_H-M   'P 1'
#
loop_
_entity.id
_entity.type
_entity.pdbx_description
1 polymer ?
#
loop_
_entity_poly.entity_id
_entity_poly.type
_entity_poly.pdbx_seq_one_letter_code
_entity_poly.pdbx_strand_id
1 'polypeptide(L)'
;MLNVNEPGKMADFVCSILNLEKEEYQSVIESNILKERIEKVLLFLKKEIELVSIQREISDQIQDKIDKQQRQFFLREQLKAIQNELGIKDDKFEKNTKNFWND
;
A
#
# COMPACT_ATOMS: atom_id res chain seq x y z
N MET A 1 -24.65 -4.41 20.98
CA MET A 1 -23.19 -4.56 20.79
C MET A 1 -22.77 -5.86 21.42
N LEU A 2 -22.02 -6.71 20.70
CA LEU A 2 -21.48 -7.96 21.26
C LEU A 2 -20.74 -7.62 22.55
N ASN A 3 -21.14 -8.22 23.66
CA ASN A 3 -20.48 -8.03 24.94
C ASN A 3 -19.19 -8.88 24.91
N VAL A 4 -18.10 -8.32 24.37
CA VAL A 4 -16.85 -9.04 24.04
C VAL A 4 -15.95 -9.27 25.27
N ASN A 5 -16.52 -9.26 26.48
CA ASN A 5 -15.77 -9.46 27.71
C ASN A 5 -15.33 -10.92 27.91
N GLU A 6 -15.80 -11.84 27.07
CA GLU A 6 -15.37 -13.23 27.05
C GLU A 6 -14.23 -13.41 26.03
N PRO A 7 -13.02 -13.83 26.46
CA PRO A 7 -11.86 -13.93 25.58
C PRO A 7 -12.07 -14.85 24.37
N GLY A 8 -12.91 -15.87 24.53
CA GLY A 8 -13.29 -16.76 23.43
C GLY A 8 -14.08 -16.06 22.33
N LYS A 9 -15.10 -15.27 22.72
CA LYS A 9 -15.87 -14.48 21.77
C LYS A 9 -15.03 -13.39 21.12
N MET A 10 -14.05 -12.86 21.84
CA MET A 10 -13.08 -11.92 21.28
C MET A 10 -12.22 -12.57 20.20
N ALA A 11 -11.69 -13.77 20.46
CA ALA A 11 -10.94 -14.55 19.49
C ALA A 11 -11.77 -14.84 18.22
N ASP A 12 -13.01 -15.31 18.39
CA ASP A 12 -13.90 -15.62 17.27
C ASP A 12 -14.27 -14.35 16.47
N PHE A 13 -14.49 -13.22 17.16
CA PHE A 13 -14.75 -11.93 16.52
C PHE A 13 -13.54 -11.43 15.72
N VAL A 14 -12.33 -11.50 16.27
CA VAL A 14 -11.11 -11.13 15.54
C VAL A 14 -10.93 -12.00 14.31
N CYS A 15 -11.12 -13.32 14.44
CA CYS A 15 -11.06 -14.23 13.29
C CYS A 15 -12.12 -13.95 12.22
N SER A 16 -13.29 -13.42 12.58
CA SER A 16 -14.32 -13.03 11.60
C SER A 16 -13.96 -11.77 10.79
N ILE A 17 -13.02 -10.96 11.30
CA ILE A 17 -12.53 -9.75 10.63
C ILE A 17 -11.31 -10.07 9.76
N LEU A 18 -10.46 -11.00 10.23
CA LEU A 18 -9.30 -11.46 9.48
C LEU A 18 -9.75 -12.25 8.25
N ASN A 19 -9.11 -12.01 7.11
CA ASN A 19 -9.43 -12.67 5.85
C ASN A 19 -8.73 -14.04 5.76
N LEU A 20 -9.05 -14.94 6.70
CA LEU A 20 -8.40 -16.24 6.84
C LEU A 20 -8.94 -17.26 5.84
N GLU A 21 -8.09 -18.22 5.47
CA GLU A 21 -8.54 -19.40 4.73
C GLU A 21 -9.48 -20.26 5.59
N LYS A 22 -10.32 -21.06 4.95
CA LYS A 22 -11.32 -21.89 5.63
C LYS A 22 -10.67 -22.83 6.65
N GLU A 23 -9.53 -23.40 6.29
CA GLU A 23 -8.75 -24.33 7.08
C GLU A 23 -8.15 -23.63 8.33
N GLU A 24 -7.67 -22.40 8.16
CA GLU A 24 -7.15 -21.57 9.25
C GLU A 24 -8.27 -21.20 10.23
N TYR A 25 -9.41 -20.76 9.70
CA TYR A 25 -10.59 -20.43 10.50
C TYR A 25 -11.09 -21.64 11.30
N GLN A 26 -11.16 -22.82 10.66
CA GLN A 26 -11.53 -24.07 11.32
C GLN A 26 -10.54 -24.43 12.43
N SER A 27 -9.23 -24.26 12.19
CA SER A 27 -8.20 -24.56 13.18
C SER A 27 -8.31 -23.74 14.48
N VAL A 28 -8.92 -22.55 14.41
CA VAL A 28 -9.18 -21.68 15.57
C VAL A 28 -10.40 -22.17 16.33
N ILE A 29 -11.51 -22.45 15.64
CA ILE A 29 -12.78 -22.87 16.27
C ILE A 29 -12.68 -24.26 16.90
N GLU A 30 -11.88 -25.16 16.31
CA GLU A 30 -11.64 -26.51 16.85
C GLU A 30 -10.73 -26.53 18.09
N SER A 31 -10.16 -25.38 18.48
CA SER A 31 -9.26 -25.31 19.64
C SER A 31 -10.05 -25.33 20.95
N ASN A 32 -10.01 -26.47 21.64
CA ASN A 32 -10.67 -26.66 22.93
C ASN A 32 -10.01 -25.88 24.08
N ILE A 33 -8.73 -25.54 23.94
CA ILE A 33 -7.96 -24.79 24.94
C ILE A 33 -7.95 -23.31 24.55
N LEU A 34 -8.53 -22.47 25.42
CA LEU A 34 -8.65 -21.03 25.17
C LEU A 34 -7.31 -20.35 24.90
N LYS A 35 -6.27 -20.73 25.64
CA LYS A 35 -4.91 -20.18 25.46
C LYS A 35 -4.38 -20.46 24.06
N GLU A 36 -4.47 -21.70 23.60
CA GLU A 36 -4.02 -22.11 22.26
C GLU A 36 -4.83 -21.39 21.17
N ARG A 37 -6.15 -21.24 21.37
CA ARG A 37 -7.00 -20.48 20.47
C ARG A 37 -6.53 -19.03 20.32
N ILE A 38 -6.26 -18.35 21.43
CA ILE A 38 -5.78 -16.96 21.44
C ILE A 38 -4.39 -16.85 20.79
N GLU A 39 -3.48 -17.81 21.05
CA GLU A 39 -2.15 -17.83 20.44
C GLU A 39 -2.22 -17.98 18.92
N LYS A 40 -3.11 -18.84 18.40
CA LYS A 40 -3.36 -18.97 16.95
C LYS A 40 -3.90 -17.67 16.36
N VAL A 41 -4.92 -17.08 16.96
CA VAL A 41 -5.49 -15.80 16.50
C VAL A 41 -4.43 -14.71 16.48
N LEU A 42 -3.59 -14.64 17.51
CA LEU A 42 -2.50 -13.67 17.60
C LEU A 42 -1.46 -13.87 16.48
N LEU A 43 -1.15 -15.12 16.14
CA LEU A 43 -0.26 -15.43 15.03
C LEU A 43 -0.83 -14.91 13.70
N PHE A 44 -2.10 -15.17 13.43
CA PHE A 44 -2.77 -14.69 12.22
C PHE A 44 -2.83 -13.16 12.18
N LEU A 45 -3.17 -12.52 13.30
CA LEU A 45 -3.21 -11.07 13.40
C LEU A 45 -1.83 -10.44 13.11
N LYS A 46 -0.74 -11.04 13.60
CA LYS A 46 0.62 -10.56 13.32
C LYS A 46 0.96 -10.64 11.84
N LYS A 47 0.63 -11.75 11.17
CA LYS A 47 0.82 -11.89 9.72
C LYS A 47 0.05 -10.83 8.95
N GLU A 48 -1.19 -10.56 9.36
CA GLU A 48 -2.02 -9.55 8.71
C GLU A 48 -1.43 -8.14 8.86
N ILE A 49 -0.93 -7.79 10.05
CA ILE A 49 -0.26 -6.50 10.29
C ILE A 49 0.97 -6.35 9.39
N GLU A 50 1.78 -7.41 9.27
CA GLU A 50 2.96 -7.41 8.41
C GLU A 50 2.58 -7.22 6.94
N LEU A 51 1.57 -7.94 6.46
CA LEU A 51 1.05 -7.81 5.10
C LEU A 51 0.56 -6.39 4.81
N VAL A 52 -0.25 -5.81 5.70
CA VAL A 52 -0.74 -4.42 5.59
C VAL A 52 0.41 -3.42 5.59
N SER A 53 1.45 -3.65 6.40
CA SER A 53 2.62 -2.77 6.45
C SER A 53 3.38 -2.74 5.12
N ILE A 54 3.57 -3.91 4.50
CA ILE A 54 4.23 -4.05 3.20
C ILE A 54 3.37 -3.41 2.10
N GLN A 55 2.05 -3.65 2.12
CA GLN A 55 1.13 -3.02 1.16
C GLN A 55 1.19 -1.50 1.24
N ARG A 56 1.23 -0.95 2.45
CA ARG A 56 1.36 0.49 2.67
C ARG A 56 2.68 1.03 2.11
N GLU A 57 3.80 0.37 2.39
CA GLU A 57 5.10 0.77 1.86
C GLU A 57 5.11 0.78 0.32
N ILE A 58 4.53 -0.25 -0.30
CA ILE A 58 4.40 -0.31 -1.77
C ILE A 58 3.52 0.83 -2.28
N SER A 59 2.38 1.10 -1.64
CA SER A 59 1.50 2.21 -2.02
C SER A 59 2.21 3.56 -1.93
N ASP A 60 2.96 3.80 -0.85
CA ASP A 60 3.71 5.04 -0.65
C ASP A 60 4.79 5.22 -1.73
N GLN A 61 5.53 4.15 -2.07
CA GLN A 61 6.53 4.17 -3.15
C GLN A 61 5.90 4.44 -4.53
N ILE A 62 4.73 3.87 -4.81
CA ILE A 62 4.00 4.10 -6.06
C ILE A 62 3.53 5.56 -6.12
N GLN A 63 2.98 6.09 -5.02
CA GLN A 63 2.51 7.47 -4.96
C GLN A 63 3.66 8.46 -5.21
N ASP A 64 4.81 8.27 -4.56
CA ASP A 64 6.00 9.09 -4.77
C ASP A 64 6.47 9.09 -6.24
N LYS A 65 6.42 7.94 -6.90
CA LYS A 65 6.79 7.81 -8.31
C LYS A 65 5.81 8.53 -9.22
N ILE A 66 4.51 8.40 -8.96
CA ILE A 66 3.45 9.09 -9.70
C ILE A 66 3.60 10.60 -9.54
N ASP A 67 3.79 11.10 -8.32
CA ASP A 67 3.90 12.53 -8.04
C ASP A 67 5.13 13.14 -8.76
N LYS A 68 6.27 12.45 -8.73
CA LYS A 68 7.46 12.85 -9.50
C LYS A 68 7.18 12.89 -10.99
N GLN A 69 6.55 11.84 -11.54
CA GLN A 69 6.25 11.76 -12.97
C GLN A 69 5.25 12.86 -13.42
N GLN A 70 4.20 13.10 -12.64
CA GLN A 70 3.23 14.16 -12.90
C GLN A 70 3.89 15.54 -12.86
N ARG A 71 4.73 15.81 -11.85
CA ARG A 71 5.48 17.06 -11.75
C ARG A 71 6.39 17.27 -12.95
N GLN A 72 7.14 16.25 -13.35
CA GLN A 72 8.02 16.31 -14.53
C GLN A 72 7.24 16.54 -15.83
N PHE A 73 6.12 15.84 -16.00
CA PHE A 73 5.23 16.02 -17.15
C PHE A 73 4.72 17.45 -17.22
N PHE A 74 4.19 17.98 -16.11
CA PHE A 74 3.66 19.34 -16.06
C PHE A 74 4.73 20.39 -16.37
N LEU A 75 5.92 20.26 -15.79
CA LEU A 75 7.05 21.16 -16.08
C LEU A 75 7.48 21.10 -17.55
N ARG A 76 7.47 19.91 -18.17
CA ARG A 76 7.77 19.75 -19.59
C ARG A 76 6.75 20.46 -20.48
N GLU A 77 5.46 20.33 -20.17
CA GLU A 77 4.41 21.01 -20.92
C GLU A 77 4.49 22.53 -20.74
N GLN A 78 4.79 23.02 -19.54
CA GLN A 78 5.06 24.45 -19.32
C GLN A 78 6.24 24.96 -20.16
N LEU A 79 7.36 24.23 -20.18
CA LEU A 79 8.52 24.61 -20.98
C LEU A 79 8.21 24.63 -22.47
N LYS A 80 7.46 23.65 -22.99
CA LYS A 80 7.00 23.64 -24.39
C LYS A 80 6.11 24.85 -24.70
N ALA A 81 5.20 25.20 -23.79
CA ALA A 81 4.34 26.38 -23.96
C ALA A 81 5.17 27.68 -24.04
N ILE A 82 6.13 27.87 -23.12
CA ILE A 82 7.03 29.03 -23.12
C ILE A 82 7.87 29.08 -24.42
N GLN A 83 8.39 27.94 -24.88
CA GLN A 83 9.17 27.87 -26.14
C GLN A 83 8.33 28.29 -27.35
N ASN A 84 7.07 27.83 -27.40
CA ASN A 84 6.14 28.21 -28.46
C ASN A 84 5.81 29.71 -28.41
N GLU A 85 5.57 30.28 -27.22
CA GLU A 85 5.32 31.72 -27.06
C GLU A 85 6.52 32.58 -27.47
N LEU A 86 7.74 32.13 -27.18
CA LEU A 86 8.98 32.80 -27.56
C LEU A 86 9.35 32.63 -29.05
N GLY A 87 8.59 31.84 -29.83
CA GLY A 87 8.86 31.58 -31.24
C GLY A 87 10.13 30.75 -31.51
N ILE A 88 10.67 30.09 -30.49
CA ILE A 88 11.89 29.27 -30.59
C ILE A 88 11.50 27.89 -31.11
N LYS A 89 11.71 27.65 -32.41
CA LYS A 89 11.70 26.31 -33.00
C LYS A 89 13.13 25.81 -33.05
N ASP A 90 13.62 25.12 -32.02
CA ASP A 90 15.01 24.66 -32.07
C ASP A 90 15.27 23.30 -31.40
N ASP A 91 15.65 22.33 -32.23
CA ASP A 91 16.11 20.96 -31.89
C ASP A 91 17.23 20.94 -30.82
N LYS A 92 17.96 22.06 -30.65
CA LYS A 92 19.04 22.21 -29.66
C LYS A 92 18.54 22.22 -28.22
N PHE A 93 17.35 22.76 -27.95
CA PHE A 93 16.78 22.79 -26.59
C PHE A 93 16.20 21.43 -26.17
N GLU A 94 15.67 20.65 -27.10
CA GLU A 94 15.22 19.28 -26.82
C GLU A 94 16.38 18.36 -26.39
N LYS A 95 17.58 18.54 -26.96
CA LYS A 95 18.77 17.77 -26.56
C LYS A 95 19.23 18.12 -25.13
N ASN A 96 19.26 19.40 -24.77
CA ASN A 96 19.67 19.83 -23.42
C ASN A 96 18.65 19.45 -22.34
N THR A 97 17.35 19.53 -22.64
CA THR A 97 16.34 19.05 -21.69
C THR A 97 16.41 17.54 -21.50
N LYS A 98 16.55 16.74 -22.57
CA LYS A 98 16.71 15.27 -22.43
C LYS A 98 17.89 14.87 -21.55
N ASN A 99 19.01 15.59 -21.61
CA ASN A 99 20.18 15.31 -20.74
C ASN A 99 19.91 15.67 -19.27
N PHE A 100 19.24 16.79 -18.99
CA PHE A 100 18.96 17.25 -17.62
C PHE A 100 18.02 16.32 -16.82
N TRP A 101 17.25 15.46 -17.50
CA TRP A 101 16.31 14.52 -16.87
C TRP A 101 16.74 13.05 -16.94
N ASN A 102 17.86 12.75 -17.63
CA ASN A 102 18.43 11.41 -17.74
C ASN A 102 19.59 11.16 -16.75
N ASP A 103 20.05 12.18 -16.04
CA ASP A 103 20.92 12.10 -14.85
C ASP A 103 20.08 12.04 -13.56
#